data_AF-A0AA90U3Y4-F1
#
_entry.id   AF-A0AA90U3Y4-F1
#
_cell.length_a   1.000
_cell.length_b   1.000
_cell.length_c   1.000
_cell.angle_alpha   90.00
_cell.angle_beta   90.00
_cell.angle_gamma   90.00
#
_symmetry.space_group_name_H-M   'P 1'
#
loop_
_entity.id
_entity.type
_entity.pdbx_description
1 polymer ?
#
loop_
_entity_poly.entity_id
_entity_poly.type
_entity_poly.pdbx_seq_one_letter_code
_entity_poly.pdbx_strand_id
1 'polypeptide(L)'
;MNADLLHLLRKSKTMTISTLGNGTWTTKVFYAMDRGFIFFVEKGASTLRNIQSNPEISFAIDNDRLEMFVQGKGRVEILGEPADYERERGILLYKVPEDTMFMRSGHVLIARLIPEEIRVTDMRMEMKRFSEPVVLEEMREKRHPLFNSMRVWSFQQSAVAYLIGTFLAARIDMTYFALGLVALLLAHGSFNIFSGYFDYKSGNDSILSMTSSRVFVDRLLSGRIVLYFASAILGVAVAIGIFLSLEFTKIIPFVAIGVTAGFLYSLPKIGLKKFALGDLAVFVTWGVGIFLGAFTLQGGIISLPIVLIAASIALLTVSILHGNNWRDINDDRKAGVRTVANIVGEEGSKFYYYSLIWVPYVLVVVAYFLANYLYPLLAVLITVPFALKLSKIASNKRSIKKPLLDMLTARATLYFGVVALGAIIVAQYATGSIHFLL
;
A
#
# COMPACT_ATOMS: atom_id res chain seq x y z
N MET A 1 12.45 13.61 26.17
CA MET A 1 12.84 12.19 26.14
C MET A 1 13.97 12.00 25.13
N ASN A 2 14.85 11.03 25.36
CA ASN A 2 15.91 10.67 24.43
C ASN A 2 15.35 10.31 23.03
N ALA A 3 15.98 10.87 21.98
CA ALA A 3 15.56 10.67 20.59
C ALA A 3 15.67 9.20 20.12
N ASP A 4 16.70 8.48 20.56
CA ASP A 4 16.91 7.06 20.26
C ASP A 4 15.80 6.20 20.88
N LEU A 5 15.46 6.47 22.14
CA LEU A 5 14.35 5.80 22.81
C LEU A 5 13.04 6.03 22.06
N LEU A 6 12.72 7.29 21.76
CA LEU A 6 11.51 7.62 21.00
C LEU A 6 11.51 6.96 19.61
N HIS A 7 12.67 6.84 18.95
CA HIS A 7 12.78 6.13 17.68
C HIS A 7 12.49 4.63 17.84
N LEU A 8 13.03 4.00 18.87
CA LEU A 8 12.79 2.60 19.19
C LEU A 8 11.31 2.33 19.50
N LEU A 9 10.68 3.18 20.32
CA LEU A 9 9.26 3.06 20.66
C LEU A 9 8.33 3.23 19.44
N ARG A 10 8.71 4.06 18.46
CA ARG A 10 7.98 4.21 17.19
C ARG A 10 8.15 3.00 16.28
N LYS A 11 9.35 2.42 16.25
CA LYS A 11 9.69 1.26 15.40
C LYS A 11 9.05 -0.03 15.90
N SER A 12 9.01 -0.24 17.21
CA SER A 12 8.47 -1.45 17.83
C SER A 12 6.95 -1.47 17.72
N LYS A 13 6.37 -2.57 17.22
CA LYS A 13 4.90 -2.72 17.07
C LYS A 13 4.21 -3.32 18.28
N THR A 14 4.96 -4.06 19.10
CA THR A 14 4.40 -4.86 20.19
C THR A 14 5.02 -4.52 21.53
N MET A 15 4.22 -4.59 22.59
CA MET A 15 4.69 -4.54 23.96
C MET A 15 4.09 -5.71 24.73
N THR A 16 4.81 -6.19 25.72
CA THR A 16 4.30 -7.13 26.70
C THR A 16 3.82 -6.33 27.90
N ILE A 17 2.58 -6.55 28.32
CA ILE A 17 2.03 -5.96 29.54
C ILE A 17 1.81 -7.05 30.59
N SER A 18 1.99 -6.70 31.86
CA SER A 18 1.86 -7.62 32.99
C SER A 18 1.37 -6.89 34.23
N THR A 19 0.71 -7.63 35.13
CA THR A 19 0.25 -7.07 36.41
C THR A 19 1.36 -6.45 37.26
N LEU A 20 1.00 -5.49 38.11
CA LEU A 20 1.80 -5.09 39.27
C LEU A 20 1.09 -5.59 40.55
N GLY A 21 1.59 -6.67 41.17
CA GLY A 21 1.07 -7.18 42.45
C GLY A 21 0.60 -8.63 42.43
N ASN A 22 -0.39 -8.97 43.26
CA ASN A 22 -0.87 -10.35 43.45
C ASN A 22 -1.74 -10.82 42.26
N GLY A 23 -1.48 -12.04 41.78
CA GLY A 23 -2.11 -12.64 40.61
C GLY A 23 -1.33 -12.36 39.34
N THR A 24 -0.55 -13.33 38.87
CA THR A 24 0.35 -13.17 37.71
C THR A 24 -0.38 -13.38 36.38
N TRP A 25 -0.35 -12.36 35.54
CA TRP A 25 -0.74 -12.47 34.13
C TRP A 25 0.19 -11.63 33.28
N THR A 26 0.38 -12.09 32.05
CA THR A 26 1.15 -11.38 31.03
C THR A 26 0.48 -11.59 29.69
N THR A 27 0.50 -10.57 28.84
CA THR A 27 0.02 -10.69 27.46
C THR A 27 0.78 -9.74 26.55
N LYS A 28 0.88 -10.12 25.28
CA LYS A 28 1.50 -9.31 24.24
C LYS A 28 0.42 -8.56 23.49
N VAL A 29 0.57 -7.24 23.39
CA VAL A 29 -0.36 -6.36 22.67
C VAL A 29 0.36 -5.60 21.58
N PHE A 30 -0.35 -5.31 20.50
CA PHE A 30 0.06 -4.31 19.53
C PHE A 30 -0.24 -2.92 20.07
N TYR A 31 0.69 -1.97 19.89
CA TYR A 31 0.52 -0.62 20.42
C TYR A 31 0.96 0.45 19.44
N ALA A 32 0.43 1.66 19.63
CA ALA A 32 0.95 2.89 19.04
C ALA A 32 1.09 3.99 20.08
N MET A 33 1.89 5.02 19.77
CA MET A 33 2.11 6.14 20.67
C MET A 33 1.20 7.33 20.40
N ASP A 34 0.44 7.72 21.42
CA ASP A 34 -0.31 8.97 21.45
C ASP A 34 -0.57 9.41 22.90
N ARG A 35 0.30 10.27 23.43
CA ARG A 35 0.29 10.72 24.83
C ARG A 35 0.26 9.55 25.81
N GLY A 36 1.05 8.52 25.50
CA GLY A 36 1.05 7.21 26.14
C GLY A 36 1.05 6.09 25.09
N PHE A 37 0.84 4.86 25.52
CA PHE A 37 0.72 3.70 24.64
C PHE A 37 -0.75 3.32 24.49
N ILE A 38 -1.31 3.49 23.29
CA ILE A 38 -2.67 3.03 22.99
C ILE A 38 -2.63 1.63 22.38
N PHE A 39 -3.59 0.77 22.73
CA PHE A 39 -3.69 -0.61 22.27
C PHE A 39 -5.15 -1.11 22.25
N PHE A 40 -5.43 -2.15 21.46
CA PHE A 40 -6.73 -2.84 21.52
C PHE A 40 -6.75 -3.89 22.63
N VAL A 41 -7.91 -4.04 23.28
CA VAL A 41 -8.20 -5.08 24.25
C VAL A 41 -9.52 -5.75 23.91
N GLU A 42 -9.55 -7.07 23.88
CA GLU A 42 -10.74 -7.85 23.55
C GLU A 42 -11.78 -7.83 24.68
N LYS A 43 -13.05 -7.64 24.32
CA LYS A 43 -14.20 -7.67 25.22
C LYS A 43 -14.38 -9.07 25.77
N GLY A 44 -14.50 -9.19 27.09
CA GLY A 44 -14.69 -10.48 27.77
C GLY A 44 -13.43 -11.33 27.92
N ALA A 45 -12.28 -10.89 27.39
CA ALA A 45 -11.00 -11.53 27.65
C ALA A 45 -10.55 -11.35 29.10
N SER A 46 -9.74 -12.28 29.60
CA SER A 46 -9.13 -12.21 30.93
C SER A 46 -8.31 -10.92 31.10
N THR A 47 -7.59 -10.50 30.05
CA THR A 47 -6.81 -9.25 30.02
C THR A 47 -7.65 -8.04 30.43
N LEU A 48 -8.86 -7.89 29.88
CA LEU A 48 -9.74 -6.75 30.20
C LEU A 48 -10.17 -6.78 31.67
N ARG A 49 -10.63 -7.95 32.15
CA ARG A 49 -11.03 -8.14 33.55
C ARG A 49 -9.87 -7.82 34.51
N ASN A 50 -8.67 -8.26 34.15
CA ASN A 50 -7.49 -8.04 34.96
C ASN A 50 -7.14 -6.55 35.02
N ILE A 51 -7.15 -5.84 33.88
CA ILE A 51 -6.93 -4.39 33.83
C ILE A 51 -7.99 -3.64 34.66
N GLN A 52 -9.25 -4.05 34.59
CA GLN A 52 -10.33 -3.46 35.38
C GLN A 52 -10.16 -3.70 36.88
N SER A 53 -9.62 -4.85 37.28
CA SER A 53 -9.34 -5.16 38.69
C SER A 53 -8.11 -4.44 39.25
N ASN A 54 -7.08 -4.27 38.42
CA ASN A 54 -5.86 -3.58 38.77
C ASN A 54 -5.32 -2.85 37.52
N PRO A 55 -5.53 -1.53 37.42
CA PRO A 55 -5.10 -0.76 36.25
C PRO A 55 -3.59 -0.49 36.25
N GLU A 56 -2.89 -0.73 37.37
CA GLU A 56 -1.45 -0.57 37.47
C GLU A 56 -0.75 -1.78 36.84
N ILE A 57 -0.01 -1.53 35.77
CA ILE A 57 0.70 -2.57 35.02
C ILE A 57 2.18 -2.23 34.82
N SER A 58 2.97 -3.27 34.67
CA SER A 58 4.31 -3.21 34.11
C SER A 58 4.25 -3.47 32.61
N PHE A 59 5.17 -2.88 31.86
CA PHE A 59 5.32 -3.15 30.44
C PHE A 59 6.78 -3.37 30.07
N ALA A 60 6.99 -4.14 29.01
CA ALA A 60 8.28 -4.37 28.40
C ALA A 60 8.15 -4.30 26.87
N ILE A 61 9.07 -3.58 26.23
CA ILE A 61 9.16 -3.46 24.79
C ILE A 61 10.50 -4.03 24.36
N ASP A 62 10.42 -5.04 23.51
CA ASP A 62 11.55 -5.67 22.85
C ASP A 62 11.40 -5.46 21.34
N ASN A 63 12.50 -5.20 20.65
CA ASN A 63 12.54 -4.85 19.23
C ASN A 63 13.24 -5.94 18.39
N ASP A 64 13.16 -7.20 18.83
CA ASP A 64 13.82 -8.37 18.23
C ASP A 64 15.34 -8.18 18.03
N ARG A 65 15.93 -7.19 18.72
CA ARG A 65 17.35 -6.84 18.70
C ARG A 65 17.80 -6.68 20.14
N LEU A 66 18.76 -7.51 20.54
CA LEU A 66 19.31 -7.62 21.90
C LEU A 66 20.08 -6.36 22.38
N GLU A 67 20.04 -5.26 21.63
CA GLU A 67 20.85 -4.06 21.87
C GLU A 67 20.23 -3.10 22.89
N MET A 68 18.89 -3.04 22.98
CA MET A 68 18.18 -2.15 23.90
C MET A 68 16.86 -2.75 24.37
N PHE A 69 16.66 -2.76 25.69
CA PHE A 69 15.42 -3.18 26.33
C PHE A 69 14.75 -2.01 27.03
N VAL A 70 13.45 -1.83 26.80
CA VAL A 70 12.67 -0.81 27.48
C VAL A 70 11.67 -1.50 28.39
N GLN A 71 11.65 -1.08 29.65
CA GLN A 71 10.70 -1.56 30.64
C GLN A 71 10.10 -0.38 31.38
N GLY A 72 8.94 -0.55 31.96
CA GLY A 72 8.33 0.53 32.72
C GLY A 72 7.10 0.10 33.48
N LYS A 73 6.50 1.08 34.12
CA LYS A 73 5.26 0.92 34.87
C LYS A 73 4.35 2.09 34.56
N GLY A 74 3.05 1.86 34.70
CA GLY A 74 2.07 2.91 34.65
C GLY A 74 0.66 2.38 34.67
N ARG A 75 -0.27 3.30 34.46
CA ARG A 75 -1.69 3.08 34.64
C ARG A 75 -2.42 2.93 33.32
N VAL A 76 -3.30 1.94 33.22
CA VAL A 76 -4.18 1.75 32.07
C VAL A 76 -5.53 2.40 32.30
N GLU A 77 -5.98 3.15 31.29
CA GLU A 77 -7.32 3.69 31.16
C GLU A 77 -8.03 3.01 29.97
N ILE A 78 -9.25 2.53 30.19
CA ILE A 78 -10.10 2.04 29.10
C ILE A 78 -10.82 3.24 28.50
N LEU A 79 -10.54 3.57 27.25
CA LEU A 79 -11.15 4.69 26.56
C LEU A 79 -12.57 4.35 26.12
N GLY A 80 -12.75 3.24 25.40
CA GLY A 80 -14.07 2.80 24.93
C GLY A 80 -14.05 2.19 23.53
N GLU A 81 -15.18 2.31 22.83
CA GLU A 81 -15.37 1.71 21.51
C GLU A 81 -14.51 2.41 20.44
N PRO A 82 -13.88 1.68 19.50
CA PRO A 82 -13.10 2.28 18.43
C PRO A 82 -13.89 3.25 17.54
N ALA A 83 -15.22 3.15 17.51
CA ALA A 83 -16.09 4.06 16.76
C ALA A 83 -16.04 5.50 17.31
N ASP A 84 -15.94 5.64 18.63
CA ASP A 84 -16.01 6.94 19.33
C ASP A 84 -14.64 7.64 19.42
N TYR A 85 -13.55 6.88 19.28
CA TYR A 85 -12.17 7.35 19.41
C TYR A 85 -11.43 7.31 18.06
N GLU A 86 -11.91 8.12 17.10
CA GLU A 86 -11.42 8.14 15.71
C GLU A 86 -9.90 8.34 15.61
N ARG A 87 -9.35 9.29 16.38
CA ARG A 87 -7.94 9.67 16.31
C ARG A 87 -7.03 8.55 16.82
N GLU A 88 -7.33 8.00 18.00
CA GLU A 88 -6.62 6.89 18.65
C GLU A 88 -6.67 5.63 17.78
N ARG A 89 -7.87 5.25 17.31
CA ARG A 89 -8.05 4.16 16.34
C ARG A 89 -7.13 4.34 15.14
N GLY A 90 -7.08 5.54 14.58
CA GLY A 90 -6.26 5.82 13.41
C GLY A 90 -4.76 5.80 13.64
N ILE A 91 -4.25 6.27 14.79
CA ILE A 91 -2.82 6.09 15.12
C ILE A 91 -2.47 4.60 15.13
N LEU A 92 -3.35 3.80 15.75
CA LEU A 92 -3.08 2.40 16.03
C LEU A 92 -3.11 1.56 14.77
N LEU A 93 -4.20 1.64 14.00
CA LEU A 93 -4.33 0.94 12.73
C LEU A 93 -3.34 1.44 11.68
N TYR A 94 -2.82 2.66 11.83
CA TYR A 94 -1.73 3.13 11.00
C TYR A 94 -0.42 2.36 11.28
N LYS A 95 -0.08 2.19 12.56
CA LYS A 95 1.14 1.46 12.95
C LYS A 95 1.00 -0.04 12.76
N VAL A 96 -0.20 -0.57 12.98
CA VAL A 96 -0.53 -1.99 12.90
C VAL A 96 -1.79 -2.18 12.05
N PRO A 97 -1.69 -2.07 10.71
CA PRO A 97 -2.83 -2.27 9.80
C PRO A 97 -3.48 -3.65 9.94
N GLU A 98 -2.70 -4.64 10.38
CA GLU A 98 -3.14 -6.01 10.63
C GLU A 98 -4.28 -6.06 11.66
N ASP A 99 -4.32 -5.11 12.60
CA ASP A 99 -5.34 -5.05 13.65
C ASP A 99 -6.74 -4.66 13.14
N THR A 100 -6.85 -4.26 11.87
CA THR A 100 -8.15 -3.99 11.25
C THR A 100 -9.05 -5.22 11.32
N MET A 101 -8.49 -6.44 11.22
CA MET A 101 -9.26 -7.69 11.35
C MET A 101 -9.83 -7.87 12.76
N PHE A 102 -9.08 -7.53 13.81
CA PHE A 102 -9.57 -7.57 15.18
C PHE A 102 -10.67 -6.54 15.40
N MET A 103 -10.51 -5.32 14.88
CA MET A 103 -11.55 -4.31 14.96
C MET A 103 -12.82 -4.72 14.19
N ARG A 104 -12.71 -5.38 13.02
CA ARG A 104 -13.88 -5.91 12.28
C ARG A 104 -14.67 -6.97 13.03
N SER A 105 -14.08 -7.63 14.05
CA SER A 105 -14.83 -8.55 14.92
C SER A 105 -15.90 -7.85 15.75
N GLY A 106 -15.78 -6.54 16.00
CA GLY A 106 -16.68 -5.78 16.89
C GLY A 106 -16.47 -6.02 18.39
N HIS A 107 -15.53 -6.91 18.75
CA HIS A 107 -15.30 -7.35 20.12
C HIS A 107 -14.03 -6.74 20.74
N VAL A 108 -13.67 -5.49 20.40
CA VAL A 108 -12.49 -4.81 20.96
C VAL A 108 -12.82 -3.44 21.52
N LEU A 109 -12.06 -3.01 22.53
CA LEU A 109 -12.04 -1.67 23.09
C LEU A 109 -10.65 -1.06 22.91
N ILE A 110 -10.55 0.27 22.92
CA ILE A 110 -9.26 0.98 22.97
C ILE A 110 -8.91 1.23 24.43
N ALA A 111 -7.68 0.90 24.80
CA ALA A 111 -7.07 1.24 26.07
C ALA A 111 -5.86 2.16 25.85
N ARG A 112 -5.53 2.97 26.85
CA ARG A 112 -4.32 3.80 26.92
C ARG A 112 -3.55 3.47 28.19
N LEU A 113 -2.30 3.06 28.04
CA LEU A 113 -1.33 2.98 29.13
C LEU A 113 -0.59 4.31 29.21
N ILE A 114 -0.73 4.99 30.34
CA ILE A 114 0.00 6.20 30.70
C ILE A 114 1.23 5.75 31.51
N PRO A 115 2.44 5.77 30.92
CA PRO A 115 3.63 5.38 31.66
C PRO A 115 3.94 6.41 32.76
N GLU A 116 4.30 5.92 33.93
CA GLU A 116 4.80 6.72 35.05
C GLU A 116 6.32 6.64 35.15
N GLU A 117 6.87 5.48 34.78
CA GLU A 117 8.30 5.22 34.78
C GLU A 117 8.71 4.49 33.49
N ILE A 118 9.77 4.97 32.84
CA ILE A 118 10.43 4.29 31.73
C ILE A 118 11.89 4.05 32.12
N ARG A 119 12.30 2.78 32.12
CA ARG A 119 13.67 2.33 32.32
C ARG A 119 14.22 1.77 31.01
N VAL A 120 15.41 2.22 30.65
CA VAL A 120 16.12 1.74 29.48
C VAL A 120 17.34 0.96 29.94
N THR A 121 17.51 -0.24 29.39
CA THR A 121 18.74 -1.02 29.47
C THR A 121 19.38 -1.02 28.09
N ASP A 122 20.46 -0.26 27.91
CA ASP A 122 21.24 -0.20 26.68
C ASP A 122 22.46 -1.13 26.80
N MET A 123 22.63 -2.02 25.83
CA MET A 123 23.73 -3.01 25.78
C MET A 123 24.61 -2.84 24.53
N ARG A 124 24.50 -1.73 23.78
CA ARG A 124 25.25 -1.51 22.53
C ARG A 124 26.77 -1.42 22.70
N MET A 125 27.24 -0.97 23.87
CA MET A 125 28.66 -0.82 24.20
C MET A 125 28.95 -1.46 25.56
N GLU A 126 28.40 -0.87 26.62
CA GLU A 126 28.41 -1.38 27.98
C GLU A 126 26.96 -1.37 28.50
N MET A 127 26.62 -2.34 29.37
CA MET A 127 25.29 -2.41 29.95
C MET A 127 25.03 -1.18 30.84
N LYS A 128 24.23 -0.24 30.34
CA LYS A 128 23.81 0.96 31.08
C LYS A 128 22.31 0.89 31.37
N ARG A 129 21.95 1.09 32.63
CA ARG A 129 20.57 1.18 33.09
C ARG A 129 20.31 2.61 33.55
N PHE A 130 19.29 3.24 32.98
CA PHE A 130 18.88 4.59 33.37
C PHE A 130 17.37 4.76 33.24
N SER A 131 16.82 5.65 34.04
CA SER A 131 15.43 6.07 33.93
C SER A 131 15.33 7.27 33.00
N GLU A 132 14.36 7.24 32.11
CA GLU A 132 14.04 8.35 31.21
C GLU A 132 12.82 9.12 31.74
N PRO A 133 12.86 10.46 31.74
CA PRO A 133 11.71 11.26 32.14
C PRO A 133 10.55 11.01 31.18
N VAL A 134 9.37 10.69 31.71
CA VAL A 134 8.18 10.52 30.88
C VAL A 134 7.65 11.90 30.45
N VAL A 135 7.74 12.19 29.16
CA VAL A 135 7.16 13.39 28.56
C VAL A 135 6.06 12.96 27.59
N LEU A 136 4.82 12.90 28.07
CA LEU A 136 3.69 12.37 27.28
C LEU A 136 3.50 13.09 25.95
N GLU A 137 3.78 14.40 25.88
CA GLU A 137 3.66 15.16 24.63
C GLU A 137 4.64 14.71 23.55
N GLU A 138 5.80 14.17 23.93
CA GLU A 138 6.77 13.61 23.00
C GLU A 138 6.45 12.17 22.56
N MET A 139 5.66 11.45 23.37
CA MET A 139 5.17 10.09 23.11
C MET A 139 4.04 10.09 22.08
N ARG A 140 4.38 10.55 20.88
CA ARG A 140 3.50 10.56 19.71
C ARG A 140 4.20 9.86 18.55
N GLU A 141 3.44 9.14 17.75
CA GLU A 141 3.93 8.64 16.47
C GLU A 141 4.36 9.80 15.57
N LYS A 142 5.58 9.73 15.00
CA LYS A 142 6.01 10.67 13.95
C LYS A 142 5.33 10.23 12.66
N ARG A 143 4.21 10.87 12.34
CA ARG A 143 3.47 10.60 11.12
C ARG A 143 3.94 11.49 9.99
N HIS A 144 3.90 10.93 8.78
CA HIS A 144 3.70 11.72 7.58
C HIS A 144 2.37 11.29 6.94
N PRO A 145 1.22 11.75 7.47
CA PRO A 145 -0.09 11.30 6.98
C PRO A 145 -0.28 11.61 5.49
N LEU A 146 0.43 12.61 4.96
CA LEU A 146 0.45 12.95 3.53
C LEU A 146 1.02 11.83 2.64
N PHE A 147 2.15 11.21 3.02
CA PHE A 147 2.69 10.07 2.24
C PHE A 147 1.74 8.87 2.27
N ASN A 148 1.02 8.67 3.37
CA ASN A 148 0.03 7.59 3.45
C ASN A 148 -1.20 7.86 2.60
N SER A 149 -1.67 9.11 2.54
CA SER A 149 -2.77 9.47 1.66
C SER A 149 -2.40 9.29 0.19
N MET A 150 -1.12 9.44 -0.17
CA MET A 150 -0.61 9.12 -1.52
C MET A 150 -0.55 7.60 -1.80
N ARG A 151 -0.67 6.76 -0.76
CA ARG A 151 -0.53 5.29 -0.83
C ARG A 151 0.75 4.87 -1.54
N VAL A 152 1.91 5.39 -1.12
CA VAL A 152 3.22 5.17 -1.77
C VAL A 152 3.53 3.68 -2.04
N TRP A 153 3.02 2.76 -1.24
CA TRP A 153 3.15 1.32 -1.49
C TRP A 153 2.58 0.86 -2.85
N SER A 154 1.62 1.58 -3.45
CA SER A 154 1.07 1.28 -4.77
C SER A 154 1.94 1.78 -5.92
N PHE A 155 2.91 2.66 -5.65
CA PHE A 155 3.78 3.27 -6.68
C PHE A 155 4.62 2.25 -7.42
N GLN A 156 4.95 1.13 -6.76
CA GLN A 156 5.67 0.03 -7.38
C GLN A 156 5.03 -0.45 -8.68
N GLN A 157 3.69 -0.45 -8.80
CA GLN A 157 3.01 -0.93 -10.01
C GLN A 157 3.19 0.05 -11.17
N SER A 158 3.06 1.35 -10.90
CA SER A 158 3.31 2.39 -11.91
C SER A 158 4.78 2.48 -12.28
N ALA A 159 5.67 2.37 -11.31
CA ALA A 159 7.11 2.37 -11.54
C ALA A 159 7.54 1.19 -12.41
N VAL A 160 7.08 -0.04 -12.12
CA VAL A 160 7.37 -1.22 -12.95
C VAL A 160 6.88 -1.03 -14.38
N ALA A 161 5.64 -0.58 -14.58
CA ALA A 161 5.11 -0.35 -15.92
C ALA A 161 5.90 0.71 -16.69
N TYR A 162 6.23 1.82 -16.03
CA TYR A 162 7.03 2.90 -16.61
C TYR A 162 8.44 2.45 -16.96
N LEU A 163 9.14 1.80 -16.01
CA LEU A 163 10.50 1.30 -16.19
C LEU A 163 10.58 0.29 -17.33
N ILE A 164 9.72 -0.74 -17.37
CA ILE A 164 9.77 -1.73 -18.45
C ILE A 164 9.47 -1.05 -19.79
N GLY A 165 8.50 -0.14 -19.86
CA GLY A 165 8.22 0.65 -21.06
C GLY A 165 9.43 1.44 -21.53
N THR A 166 10.09 2.20 -20.63
CA THR A 166 11.31 2.96 -20.94
C THR A 166 12.45 2.05 -21.37
N PHE A 167 12.76 1.00 -20.62
CA PHE A 167 13.92 0.16 -20.88
C PHE A 167 13.75 -0.76 -22.10
N LEU A 168 12.52 -0.96 -22.60
CA LEU A 168 12.33 -1.61 -23.91
C LEU A 168 12.59 -0.67 -25.09
N ALA A 169 12.68 0.64 -24.88
CA ALA A 169 13.10 1.56 -25.92
C ALA A 169 14.60 1.40 -26.22
N ALA A 170 14.99 1.66 -27.46
CA ALA A 170 16.37 1.45 -27.92
C ALA A 170 17.37 2.48 -27.36
N ARG A 171 16.89 3.64 -26.89
CA ARG A 171 17.68 4.71 -26.28
C ARG A 171 16.91 5.26 -25.09
N ILE A 172 17.63 5.69 -24.06
CA ILE A 172 17.03 6.28 -22.87
C ILE A 172 17.68 7.64 -22.63
N ASP A 173 16.90 8.70 -22.79
CA ASP A 173 17.24 10.01 -22.28
C ASP A 173 16.89 10.06 -20.79
N MET A 174 17.93 10.18 -19.96
CA MET A 174 17.80 10.16 -18.50
C MET A 174 17.05 11.36 -17.94
N THR A 175 17.09 12.51 -18.63
CA THR A 175 16.37 13.72 -18.21
C THR A 175 14.88 13.52 -18.40
N TYR A 176 14.45 13.12 -19.60
CA TYR A 176 13.03 12.88 -19.87
C TYR A 176 12.49 11.66 -19.11
N PHE A 177 13.32 10.64 -18.90
CA PHE A 177 13.01 9.51 -18.01
C PHE A 177 12.72 9.98 -16.58
N ALA A 178 13.61 10.77 -15.98
CA ALA A 178 13.45 11.24 -14.62
C ALA A 178 12.23 12.16 -14.47
N LEU A 179 12.04 13.09 -15.41
CA LEU A 179 10.89 13.98 -15.43
C LEU A 179 9.57 13.21 -15.55
N GLY A 180 9.49 12.25 -16.48
CA GLY A 180 8.28 11.44 -16.68
C GLY A 180 7.97 10.56 -15.48
N LEU A 181 8.98 9.96 -14.84
CA LEU A 181 8.80 9.17 -13.62
C LEU A 181 8.30 10.05 -12.46
N VAL A 182 8.90 11.22 -12.24
CA VAL A 182 8.45 12.17 -11.20
C VAL A 182 7.01 12.59 -11.46
N ALA A 183 6.67 13.00 -12.69
CA ALA A 183 5.30 13.38 -13.05
C ALA A 183 4.30 12.26 -12.78
N LEU A 184 4.63 11.03 -13.18
CA LEU A 184 3.80 9.85 -12.95
C LEU A 184 3.54 9.60 -11.46
N LEU A 185 4.57 9.61 -10.63
CA LEU A 185 4.43 9.33 -9.20
C LEU A 185 3.66 10.43 -8.46
N LEU A 186 3.88 11.70 -8.83
CA LEU A 186 3.12 12.82 -8.29
C LEU A 186 1.64 12.75 -8.69
N ALA A 187 1.34 12.47 -9.97
CA ALA A 187 -0.03 12.32 -10.45
C ALA A 187 -0.74 11.14 -9.77
N HIS A 188 -0.10 9.96 -9.70
CA HIS A 188 -0.65 8.79 -9.02
C HIS A 188 -0.92 9.08 -7.54
N GLY A 189 0.05 9.67 -6.83
CA GLY A 189 -0.13 10.08 -5.44
C GLY A 189 -1.30 11.04 -5.24
N SER A 190 -1.45 12.01 -6.14
CA SER A 190 -2.58 12.95 -6.11
C SER A 190 -3.93 12.28 -6.32
N PHE A 191 -4.05 11.44 -7.35
CA PHE A 191 -5.30 10.73 -7.64
C PHE A 191 -5.68 9.73 -6.54
N ASN A 192 -4.69 9.11 -5.87
CA ASN A 192 -4.95 8.30 -4.67
C ASN A 192 -5.56 9.14 -3.54
N ILE A 193 -5.05 10.36 -3.32
CA ILE A 193 -5.61 11.28 -2.32
C ILE A 193 -7.04 11.68 -2.69
N PHE A 194 -7.27 12.11 -3.93
CA PHE A 194 -8.61 12.49 -4.40
C PHE A 194 -9.59 11.32 -4.30
N SER A 195 -9.18 10.12 -4.67
CA SER A 195 -10.00 8.91 -4.50
C SER A 195 -10.37 8.70 -3.03
N GLY A 196 -9.40 8.75 -2.12
CA GLY A 196 -9.67 8.60 -0.69
C GLY A 196 -10.62 9.67 -0.14
N TYR A 197 -10.50 10.91 -0.63
CA TYR A 197 -11.40 11.99 -0.25
C TYR A 197 -12.84 11.74 -0.76
N PHE A 198 -13.00 11.37 -2.03
CA PHE A 198 -14.32 11.11 -2.61
C PHE A 198 -14.98 9.86 -2.04
N ASP A 199 -14.21 8.80 -1.75
CA ASP A 199 -14.69 7.60 -1.07
C ASP A 199 -15.15 7.94 0.35
N TYR A 200 -14.40 8.76 1.11
CA TYR A 200 -14.82 9.27 2.42
C TYR A 200 -16.11 10.10 2.33
N LYS A 201 -16.17 11.07 1.40
CA LYS A 201 -17.33 11.94 1.23
C LYS A 201 -18.59 11.21 0.75
N SER A 202 -18.42 10.14 -0.01
CA SER A 202 -19.53 9.31 -0.50
C SER A 202 -19.99 8.28 0.55
N GLY A 203 -19.27 8.14 1.67
CA GLY A 203 -19.54 7.10 2.68
C GLY A 203 -19.09 5.69 2.27
N ASN A 204 -18.29 5.56 1.21
CA ASN A 204 -17.73 4.28 0.76
C ASN A 204 -16.64 3.80 1.74
N ASP A 205 -15.80 4.73 2.20
CA ASP A 205 -14.77 4.44 3.19
C ASP A 205 -15.37 4.57 4.60
N SER A 206 -15.37 3.46 5.33
CA SER A 206 -15.88 3.37 6.71
C SER A 206 -14.77 3.05 7.69
N ILE A 207 -15.09 3.06 8.98
CA ILE A 207 -14.15 2.68 10.05
C ILE A 207 -13.62 1.26 9.86
N LEU A 208 -14.38 0.38 9.17
CA LEU A 208 -14.07 -1.02 8.92
C LEU A 208 -13.25 -1.26 7.64
N SER A 209 -13.04 -0.23 6.81
CA SER A 209 -12.33 -0.36 5.54
C SER A 209 -10.85 -0.74 5.76
N MET A 210 -10.41 -1.83 5.13
CA MET A 210 -9.05 -2.39 5.29
C MET A 210 -7.98 -1.69 4.46
N THR A 211 -8.33 -1.21 3.27
CA THR A 211 -7.37 -0.62 2.31
C THR A 211 -7.50 0.90 2.17
N SER A 212 -8.33 1.56 2.97
CA SER A 212 -8.36 3.01 3.04
C SER A 212 -7.01 3.54 3.55
N SER A 213 -6.58 4.72 3.09
CA SER A 213 -5.43 5.39 3.73
C SER A 213 -5.76 5.86 5.14
N ARG A 214 -7.06 5.84 5.50
CA ARG A 214 -7.66 6.25 6.77
C ARG A 214 -7.41 7.69 7.21
N VAL A 215 -6.62 8.46 6.46
CA VAL A 215 -6.29 9.86 6.73
C VAL A 215 -7.54 10.71 6.90
N PHE A 216 -8.57 10.48 6.09
CA PHE A 216 -9.85 11.18 6.18
C PHE A 216 -10.79 10.56 7.23
N VAL A 217 -10.96 9.23 7.22
CA VAL A 217 -11.87 8.49 8.13
C VAL A 217 -11.49 8.67 9.60
N ASP A 218 -10.19 8.69 9.89
CA ASP A 218 -9.66 8.83 11.27
C ASP A 218 -9.21 10.27 11.57
N ARG A 219 -9.55 11.23 10.71
CA ARG A 219 -9.25 12.67 10.85
C ARG A 219 -7.80 12.99 11.24
N LEU A 220 -6.85 12.29 10.63
CA LEU A 220 -5.43 12.43 10.97
C LEU A 220 -4.86 13.80 10.54
N LEU A 221 -5.46 14.42 9.52
CA LEU A 221 -5.19 15.78 9.06
C LEU A 221 -6.49 16.48 8.66
N SER A 222 -6.47 17.82 8.63
CA SER A 222 -7.56 18.59 8.04
C SER A 222 -7.71 18.25 6.56
N GLY A 223 -8.93 17.89 6.15
CA GLY A 223 -9.22 17.53 4.76
C GLY A 223 -8.85 18.63 3.76
N ARG A 224 -8.94 19.91 4.16
CA ARG A 224 -8.51 21.04 3.32
C ARG A 224 -7.02 21.00 3.01
N ILE A 225 -6.18 20.77 4.03
CA ILE A 225 -4.71 20.71 3.88
C ILE A 225 -4.33 19.57 2.92
N VAL A 226 -4.95 18.40 3.10
CA VAL A 226 -4.69 17.22 2.28
C VAL A 226 -5.09 17.46 0.82
N LEU A 227 -6.20 18.15 0.57
CA LEU A 227 -6.64 18.50 -0.79
C LEU A 227 -5.77 19.58 -1.45
N TYR A 228 -5.35 20.62 -0.71
CA TYR A 228 -4.41 21.61 -1.25
C TYR A 228 -3.09 20.95 -1.64
N PHE A 229 -2.58 20.05 -0.80
CA PHE A 229 -1.39 19.27 -1.12
C PHE A 229 -1.58 18.43 -2.39
N ALA A 230 -2.68 17.67 -2.49
CA ALA A 230 -3.00 16.87 -3.68
C ALA A 230 -3.08 17.71 -4.95
N SER A 231 -3.77 18.85 -4.91
CA SER A 231 -3.88 19.76 -6.05
C SER A 231 -2.53 20.36 -6.44
N ALA A 232 -1.69 20.73 -5.47
CA ALA A 232 -0.36 21.29 -5.72
C ALA A 232 0.55 20.27 -6.43
N ILE A 233 0.65 19.04 -5.91
CA ILE A 233 1.47 18.00 -6.55
C ILE A 233 0.93 17.57 -7.92
N LEU A 234 -0.39 17.61 -8.12
CA LEU A 234 -0.99 17.38 -9.45
C LEU A 234 -0.66 18.52 -10.42
N GLY A 235 -0.70 19.76 -9.96
CA GLY A 235 -0.30 20.92 -10.76
C GLY A 235 1.14 20.80 -11.27
N VAL A 236 2.07 20.38 -10.40
CA VAL A 236 3.46 20.08 -10.81
C VAL A 236 3.53 18.94 -11.81
N ALA A 237 2.82 17.83 -11.56
CA ALA A 237 2.79 16.68 -12.47
C ALA A 237 2.25 17.06 -13.86
N VAL A 238 1.17 17.84 -13.90
CA VAL A 238 0.57 18.34 -15.15
C VAL A 238 1.51 19.30 -15.86
N ALA A 239 2.19 20.20 -15.15
CA ALA A 239 3.17 21.10 -15.76
C ALA A 239 4.33 20.34 -16.42
N ILE A 240 4.87 19.31 -15.76
CA ILE A 240 5.89 18.42 -16.35
C ILE A 240 5.30 17.67 -17.54
N GLY A 241 4.08 17.14 -17.44
CA GLY A 241 3.41 16.45 -18.54
C GLY A 241 3.18 17.34 -19.76
N ILE A 242 2.82 18.62 -19.56
CA ILE A 242 2.69 19.62 -20.62
C ILE A 242 4.06 19.87 -21.26
N PHE A 243 5.09 20.12 -20.47
CA PHE A 243 6.45 20.31 -20.97
C PHE A 243 6.90 19.12 -21.84
N LEU A 244 6.78 17.89 -21.35
CA LEU A 244 7.13 16.68 -22.12
C LEU A 244 6.26 16.53 -23.39
N SER A 245 5.00 16.95 -23.35
CA SER A 245 4.09 16.89 -24.51
C SER A 245 4.44 17.91 -25.60
N LEU A 246 5.03 19.06 -25.21
CA LEU A 246 5.54 20.05 -26.16
C LEU A 246 6.83 19.55 -26.84
N GLU A 247 7.71 18.91 -26.08
CA GLU A 247 8.93 18.28 -26.61
C GLU A 247 8.61 17.06 -27.49
N PHE A 248 7.62 16.25 -27.09
CA PHE A 248 7.26 14.99 -27.74
C PHE A 248 5.76 14.89 -27.99
N THR A 249 5.27 15.54 -29.04
CA THR A 249 3.82 15.59 -29.36
C THR A 249 3.15 14.21 -29.47
N LYS A 250 3.90 13.16 -29.82
CA LYS A 250 3.40 11.77 -29.86
C LYS A 250 2.93 11.25 -28.51
N ILE A 251 3.35 11.84 -27.39
CA ILE A 251 2.95 11.36 -26.05
C ILE A 251 1.61 11.93 -25.55
N ILE A 252 1.10 13.00 -26.19
CA ILE A 252 -0.14 13.69 -25.82
C ILE A 252 -1.30 12.73 -25.54
N PRO A 253 -1.63 11.75 -26.42
CA PRO A 253 -2.73 10.83 -26.15
C PRO A 253 -2.54 10.00 -24.88
N PHE A 254 -1.31 9.60 -24.54
CA PHE A 254 -1.04 8.81 -23.33
C PHE A 254 -1.18 9.65 -22.06
N VAL A 255 -0.69 10.89 -22.09
CA VAL A 255 -0.87 11.87 -21.00
C VAL A 255 -2.36 12.17 -20.78
N ALA A 256 -3.10 12.40 -21.87
CA ALA A 256 -4.55 12.64 -21.81
C ALA A 256 -5.29 11.45 -21.20
N ILE A 257 -4.98 10.22 -21.62
CA ILE A 257 -5.53 8.99 -21.02
C ILE A 257 -5.28 8.95 -19.52
N GLY A 258 -4.03 9.18 -19.07
CA GLY A 258 -3.67 9.13 -17.66
C GLY A 258 -4.43 10.16 -16.81
N VAL A 259 -4.47 11.41 -17.27
CA VAL A 259 -5.16 12.51 -16.57
C VAL A 259 -6.66 12.27 -16.54
N THR A 260 -7.28 12.00 -17.69
CA THR A 260 -8.73 11.79 -17.80
C THR A 260 -9.18 10.56 -16.99
N ALA A 261 -8.47 9.44 -17.10
CA ALA A 261 -8.80 8.26 -16.31
C ALA A 261 -8.65 8.53 -14.82
N GLY A 262 -7.56 9.15 -14.37
CA GLY A 262 -7.34 9.49 -12.97
C GLY A 262 -8.44 10.39 -12.38
N PHE A 263 -8.84 11.42 -13.12
CA PHE A 263 -9.94 12.31 -12.71
C PHE A 263 -11.28 11.58 -12.67
N LEU A 264 -11.64 10.84 -13.72
CA LEU A 264 -12.94 10.17 -13.82
C LEU A 264 -13.04 8.93 -12.92
N TYR A 265 -11.94 8.35 -12.44
CA TYR A 265 -11.96 7.06 -11.75
C TYR A 265 -12.84 7.06 -10.50
N SER A 266 -12.71 8.09 -9.65
CA SER A 266 -13.31 8.13 -8.31
C SER A 266 -14.36 9.22 -8.10
N LEU A 267 -14.86 9.84 -9.18
CA LEU A 267 -15.87 10.89 -9.03
C LEU A 267 -17.13 10.34 -8.33
N PRO A 268 -17.71 11.05 -7.34
CA PRO A 268 -18.79 10.52 -6.52
C PRO A 268 -20.03 10.05 -7.28
N LYS A 269 -20.39 10.68 -8.40
CA LYS A 269 -21.60 10.36 -9.17
C LYS A 269 -21.34 9.57 -10.45
N ILE A 270 -20.22 9.87 -11.12
CA ILE A 270 -19.89 9.35 -12.47
C ILE A 270 -18.61 8.52 -12.48
N GLY A 271 -18.10 8.16 -11.30
CA GLY A 271 -16.83 7.47 -11.15
C GLY A 271 -16.80 6.14 -11.90
N LEU A 272 -15.78 5.91 -12.73
CA LEU A 272 -15.65 4.66 -13.51
C LEU A 272 -15.71 3.41 -12.61
N LYS A 273 -15.14 3.49 -11.41
CA LYS A 273 -15.21 2.42 -10.39
C LYS A 273 -16.65 2.00 -10.06
N LYS A 274 -17.61 2.94 -10.05
CA LYS A 274 -19.00 2.67 -9.65
C LYS A 274 -19.80 1.89 -10.70
N PHE A 275 -19.36 1.91 -11.96
CA PHE A 275 -20.06 1.31 -13.10
C PHE A 275 -19.34 0.09 -13.69
N ALA A 276 -18.55 -0.60 -12.87
CA ALA A 276 -17.71 -1.74 -13.27
C ALA A 276 -16.71 -1.44 -14.40
N LEU A 277 -16.39 -0.17 -14.61
CA LEU A 277 -15.37 0.29 -15.56
C LEU A 277 -14.01 0.51 -14.87
N GLY A 278 -13.90 0.24 -13.56
CA GLY A 278 -12.65 0.41 -12.80
C GLY A 278 -11.51 -0.43 -13.36
N ASP A 279 -11.76 -1.72 -13.59
CA ASP A 279 -10.78 -2.66 -14.16
C ASP A 279 -10.31 -2.24 -15.56
N LEU A 280 -11.25 -1.79 -16.41
CA LEU A 280 -10.94 -1.25 -17.73
C LEU A 280 -10.10 0.03 -17.64
N ALA A 281 -10.46 0.95 -16.74
CA ALA A 281 -9.71 2.17 -16.51
C ALA A 281 -8.28 1.88 -16.09
N VAL A 282 -8.07 0.96 -15.12
CA VAL A 282 -6.74 0.54 -14.70
C VAL A 282 -5.97 -0.13 -15.84
N PHE A 283 -6.62 -1.00 -16.62
CA PHE A 283 -5.99 -1.62 -17.78
C PHE A 283 -5.47 -0.58 -18.78
N VAL A 284 -6.34 0.35 -19.17
CA VAL A 284 -6.01 1.40 -20.15
C VAL A 284 -4.96 2.36 -19.60
N THR A 285 -5.06 2.77 -18.32
CA THR A 285 -4.08 3.67 -17.71
C THR A 285 -2.70 3.02 -17.59
N TRP A 286 -2.59 1.77 -17.11
CA TRP A 286 -1.28 1.15 -16.93
C TRP A 286 -0.67 0.64 -18.24
N GLY A 287 -1.48 0.03 -19.11
CA GLY A 287 -1.00 -0.49 -20.39
C GLY A 287 -0.77 0.62 -21.41
N VAL A 288 -1.80 1.42 -21.70
CA VAL A 288 -1.73 2.44 -22.74
C VAL A 288 -1.11 3.72 -22.20
N GLY A 289 -1.67 4.30 -21.13
CA GLY A 289 -1.19 5.57 -20.59
C GLY A 289 0.26 5.54 -20.09
N ILE A 290 0.58 4.61 -19.20
CA ILE A 290 1.87 4.56 -18.51
C ILE A 290 2.91 3.82 -19.36
N PHE A 291 2.67 2.55 -19.70
CA PHE A 291 3.69 1.73 -20.36
C PHE A 291 3.98 2.22 -21.78
N LEU A 292 2.98 2.33 -22.66
CA LEU A 292 3.19 2.80 -24.04
C LEU A 292 3.59 4.27 -24.07
N GLY A 293 3.11 5.09 -23.12
CA GLY A 293 3.57 6.47 -22.95
C GLY A 293 5.06 6.55 -22.62
N ALA A 294 5.54 5.76 -21.66
CA ALA A 294 6.96 5.71 -21.28
C ALA A 294 7.86 5.20 -22.42
N PHE A 295 7.41 4.18 -23.14
CA PHE A 295 8.11 3.64 -24.30
C PHE A 295 8.19 4.65 -25.45
N THR A 296 7.07 5.34 -25.75
CA THR A 296 7.01 6.37 -26.81
C THR A 296 7.81 7.62 -26.46
N LEU A 297 7.81 8.02 -25.17
CA LEU A 297 8.61 9.14 -24.68
C LEU A 297 10.11 8.95 -24.97
N GLN A 298 10.57 7.70 -24.92
CA GLN A 298 11.95 7.32 -25.21
C GLN A 298 12.19 7.00 -26.70
N GLY A 299 11.27 7.40 -27.57
CA GLY A 299 11.39 7.22 -29.03
C GLY A 299 11.04 5.81 -29.53
N GLY A 300 10.43 4.97 -28.69
CA GLY A 300 9.98 3.64 -29.08
C GLY A 300 8.89 3.65 -30.15
N ILE A 301 8.93 2.66 -31.04
CA ILE A 301 7.92 2.46 -32.11
C ILE A 301 6.93 1.38 -31.66
N ILE A 302 5.66 1.78 -31.46
CA ILE A 302 4.61 0.86 -31.02
C ILE A 302 4.38 -0.20 -32.09
N SER A 303 4.51 -1.46 -31.68
CA SER A 303 4.24 -2.65 -32.50
C SER A 303 3.39 -3.62 -31.69
N LEU A 304 2.75 -4.57 -32.38
CA LEU A 304 1.89 -5.56 -31.72
C LEU A 304 2.63 -6.30 -30.57
N PRO A 305 3.88 -6.79 -30.71
CA PRO A 305 4.59 -7.43 -29.60
C PRO A 305 4.71 -6.54 -28.36
N ILE A 306 5.01 -5.25 -28.54
CA ILE A 306 5.10 -4.28 -27.43
C ILE A 306 3.73 -4.05 -26.77
N VAL A 307 2.64 -4.01 -27.56
CA VAL A 307 1.27 -3.93 -27.03
C VAL A 307 0.93 -5.17 -26.19
N LEU A 308 1.37 -6.36 -26.58
CA LEU A 308 1.16 -7.59 -25.79
C LEU A 308 1.91 -7.53 -24.45
N ILE A 309 3.14 -6.98 -24.41
CA ILE A 309 3.86 -6.76 -23.14
C ILE A 309 3.15 -5.72 -22.28
N ALA A 310 2.72 -4.59 -22.87
CA ALA A 310 1.96 -3.56 -22.16
C ALA A 310 0.67 -4.14 -21.55
N ALA A 311 -0.06 -4.95 -22.32
CA ALA A 311 -1.26 -5.65 -21.86
C ALA A 311 -0.95 -6.65 -20.74
N SER A 312 0.19 -7.35 -20.78
CA SER A 312 0.62 -8.27 -19.73
C SER A 312 0.78 -7.54 -18.39
N ILE A 313 1.49 -6.41 -18.39
CA ILE A 313 1.68 -5.58 -17.19
C ILE A 313 0.36 -4.99 -16.71
N ALA A 314 -0.50 -4.55 -17.63
CA ALA A 314 -1.81 -4.00 -17.29
C ALA A 314 -2.74 -5.04 -16.63
N LEU A 315 -2.81 -6.26 -17.17
CA LEU A 315 -3.60 -7.36 -16.60
C LEU A 315 -3.13 -7.74 -15.20
N LEU A 316 -1.81 -7.76 -14.98
CA LEU A 316 -1.24 -7.98 -13.64
C LEU A 316 -1.66 -6.86 -12.67
N THR A 317 -1.66 -5.60 -13.08
CA THR A 317 -2.18 -4.51 -12.25
C THR A 317 -3.68 -4.68 -11.95
N VAL A 318 -4.48 -5.04 -12.96
CA VAL A 318 -5.91 -5.32 -12.78
C VAL A 318 -6.14 -6.50 -11.84
N SER A 319 -5.27 -7.52 -11.84
CA SER A 319 -5.38 -8.66 -10.91
C SER A 319 -5.31 -8.24 -9.44
N ILE A 320 -4.56 -7.19 -9.12
CA ILE A 320 -4.47 -6.61 -7.77
C ILE A 320 -5.79 -5.94 -7.41
N LEU A 321 -6.29 -5.07 -8.31
CA LEU A 321 -7.57 -4.37 -8.10
C LEU A 321 -8.73 -5.36 -7.99
N HIS A 322 -8.79 -6.35 -8.87
CA HIS A 322 -9.83 -7.36 -8.84
C HIS A 322 -9.73 -8.23 -7.58
N GLY A 323 -8.54 -8.58 -7.11
CA GLY A 323 -8.36 -9.24 -5.82
C GLY A 323 -8.94 -8.44 -4.65
N ASN A 324 -8.80 -7.10 -4.69
CA ASN A 324 -9.36 -6.18 -3.70
C ASN A 324 -10.90 -6.13 -3.80
N ASN A 325 -11.43 -5.84 -4.98
CA ASN A 325 -12.87 -5.81 -5.25
C ASN A 325 -13.54 -7.16 -4.95
N TRP A 326 -12.86 -8.28 -5.20
CA TRP A 326 -13.37 -9.62 -4.93
C TRP A 326 -13.52 -9.89 -3.42
N ARG A 327 -12.54 -9.48 -2.60
CA ARG A 327 -12.66 -9.55 -1.15
C ARG A 327 -13.83 -8.70 -0.63
N ASP A 328 -13.99 -7.52 -1.21
CA ASP A 328 -14.89 -6.48 -0.71
C ASP A 328 -16.27 -6.47 -1.40
N ILE A 329 -16.63 -7.51 -2.17
CA ILE A 329 -17.92 -7.64 -2.90
C ILE A 329 -19.12 -7.20 -2.05
N ASN A 330 -19.20 -7.67 -0.80
CA ASN A 330 -20.33 -7.39 0.08
C ASN A 330 -20.34 -5.94 0.57
N ASP A 331 -19.17 -5.37 0.85
CA ASP A 331 -19.03 -4.00 1.34
C ASP A 331 -19.30 -3.01 0.20
N ASP A 332 -18.73 -3.26 -0.99
CA ASP A 332 -18.98 -2.49 -2.21
C ASP A 332 -20.48 -2.47 -2.57
N ARG A 333 -21.14 -3.63 -2.48
CA ARG A 333 -22.59 -3.73 -2.75
C ARG A 333 -23.40 -2.87 -1.77
N LYS A 334 -23.04 -2.88 -0.48
CA LYS A 334 -23.71 -2.05 0.54
C LYS A 334 -23.47 -0.56 0.31
N ALA A 335 -22.30 -0.19 -0.21
CA ALA A 335 -21.95 1.18 -0.58
C ALA A 335 -22.53 1.64 -1.94
N GLY A 336 -23.30 0.80 -2.63
CA GLY A 336 -23.86 1.10 -3.95
C GLY A 336 -22.79 1.16 -5.06
N VAL A 337 -21.62 0.58 -4.84
CA VAL A 337 -20.56 0.43 -5.84
C VAL A 337 -20.77 -0.89 -6.56
N ARG A 338 -20.77 -0.87 -7.89
CA ARG A 338 -20.87 -2.08 -8.72
C ARG A 338 -19.53 -2.31 -9.42
N THR A 339 -18.71 -3.19 -8.89
CA THR A 339 -17.43 -3.61 -9.50
C THR A 339 -17.63 -4.80 -10.46
N VAL A 340 -16.59 -5.17 -11.22
CA VAL A 340 -16.61 -6.41 -12.01
C VAL A 340 -16.87 -7.62 -11.11
N ALA A 341 -16.23 -7.67 -9.94
CA ALA A 341 -16.44 -8.72 -8.95
C ALA A 341 -17.89 -8.82 -8.47
N ASN A 342 -18.60 -7.69 -8.31
CA ASN A 342 -20.03 -7.69 -7.99
C ASN A 342 -20.88 -8.29 -9.12
N ILE A 343 -20.50 -8.08 -10.38
CA ILE A 343 -21.23 -8.57 -11.56
C ILE A 343 -21.04 -10.08 -11.73
N VAL A 344 -19.79 -10.55 -11.68
CA VAL A 344 -19.46 -11.96 -11.96
C VAL A 344 -19.61 -12.88 -10.74
N GLY A 345 -19.77 -12.30 -9.54
CA GLY A 345 -19.94 -13.04 -8.29
C GLY A 345 -18.68 -13.80 -7.86
N GLU A 346 -18.81 -14.64 -6.82
CA GLU A 346 -17.68 -15.35 -6.20
C GLU A 346 -16.96 -16.31 -7.18
N GLU A 347 -17.70 -17.20 -7.84
CA GLU A 347 -17.11 -18.18 -8.76
C GLU A 347 -16.59 -17.53 -10.04
N GLY A 348 -17.32 -16.56 -10.60
CA GLY A 348 -16.84 -15.80 -11.76
C GLY A 348 -15.59 -14.97 -11.43
N SER A 349 -15.52 -14.39 -10.23
CA SER A 349 -14.35 -13.62 -9.78
C SER A 349 -13.10 -14.50 -9.68
N LYS A 350 -13.26 -15.76 -9.27
CA LYS A 350 -12.17 -16.74 -9.26
C LYS A 350 -11.62 -16.99 -10.66
N PHE A 351 -12.49 -17.29 -11.64
CA PHE A 351 -12.04 -17.54 -13.02
C PHE A 351 -11.46 -16.29 -13.67
N TYR A 352 -12.10 -15.13 -13.46
CA TYR A 352 -11.56 -13.87 -13.97
C TYR A 352 -10.19 -13.57 -13.36
N TYR A 353 -10.01 -13.75 -12.05
CA TYR A 353 -8.71 -13.62 -11.39
C TYR A 353 -7.66 -14.56 -11.99
N TYR A 354 -8.00 -15.82 -12.30
CA TYR A 354 -7.09 -16.74 -12.98
C TYR A 354 -6.66 -16.23 -14.35
N SER A 355 -7.59 -15.73 -15.15
CA SER A 355 -7.26 -15.12 -16.44
C SER A 355 -6.29 -13.96 -16.26
N LEU A 356 -6.53 -13.07 -15.29
CA LEU A 356 -5.69 -11.90 -15.03
C LEU A 356 -4.25 -12.25 -14.61
N ILE A 357 -4.04 -13.38 -13.93
CA ILE A 357 -2.68 -13.80 -13.52
C ILE A 357 -1.99 -14.72 -14.53
N TRP A 358 -2.72 -15.50 -15.33
CA TRP A 358 -2.13 -16.48 -16.25
C TRP A 358 -1.95 -15.98 -17.68
N VAL A 359 -2.89 -15.19 -18.20
CA VAL A 359 -2.79 -14.60 -19.54
C VAL A 359 -1.52 -13.76 -19.74
N PRO A 360 -1.02 -12.98 -18.76
CA PRO A 360 0.24 -12.25 -18.89
C PRO A 360 1.43 -13.12 -19.34
N TYR A 361 1.57 -14.35 -18.82
CA TYR A 361 2.64 -15.25 -19.22
C TYR A 361 2.48 -15.70 -20.68
N VAL A 362 1.25 -16.00 -21.10
CA VAL A 362 0.94 -16.37 -22.49
C VAL A 362 1.27 -15.22 -23.43
N LEU A 363 0.86 -13.99 -23.09
CA LEU A 363 1.13 -12.80 -23.89
C LEU A 363 2.63 -12.53 -24.05
N VAL A 364 3.43 -12.71 -23.01
CA VAL A 364 4.90 -12.61 -23.10
C VAL A 364 5.49 -13.64 -24.05
N VAL A 365 5.05 -14.91 -23.96
CA VAL A 365 5.52 -15.99 -24.84
C VAL A 365 5.13 -15.72 -26.30
N VAL A 366 3.89 -15.28 -26.54
CA VAL A 366 3.43 -14.91 -27.90
C VAL A 366 4.22 -13.72 -28.43
N ALA A 367 4.45 -12.69 -27.62
CA ALA A 367 5.25 -11.52 -28.01
C ALA A 367 6.68 -11.93 -28.43
N TYR A 368 7.29 -12.87 -27.72
CA TYR A 368 8.58 -13.44 -28.10
C TYR A 368 8.55 -14.10 -29.48
N PHE A 369 7.55 -14.95 -29.77
CA PHE A 369 7.45 -15.59 -31.09
C PHE A 369 7.18 -14.61 -32.24
N LEU A 370 6.53 -13.48 -31.96
CA LEU A 370 6.33 -12.40 -32.93
C LEU A 370 7.58 -11.51 -33.09
N ALA A 371 8.45 -11.46 -32.07
CA ALA A 371 9.62 -10.61 -32.03
C ALA A 371 10.72 -11.23 -31.15
N ASN A 372 11.60 -12.01 -31.77
CA ASN A 372 12.64 -12.78 -31.08
C ASN A 372 13.56 -11.94 -30.17
N TYR A 373 13.73 -10.64 -30.44
CA TYR A 373 14.54 -9.74 -29.59
C TYR A 373 13.95 -9.57 -28.17
N LEU A 374 12.67 -9.95 -27.95
CA LEU A 374 12.03 -9.98 -26.64
C LEU A 374 12.34 -11.24 -25.83
N TYR A 375 13.25 -12.12 -26.30
CA TYR A 375 13.67 -13.32 -25.55
C TYR A 375 14.05 -13.08 -24.08
N PRO A 376 14.63 -11.93 -23.65
CA PRO A 376 14.97 -11.74 -22.24
C PRO A 376 13.72 -11.75 -21.35
N LEU A 377 12.57 -11.32 -21.88
CA LEU A 377 11.31 -11.33 -21.13
C LEU A 377 10.82 -12.73 -20.81
N LEU A 378 11.32 -13.79 -21.46
CA LEU A 378 11.01 -15.17 -21.06
C LEU A 378 11.49 -15.50 -19.64
N ALA A 379 12.44 -14.74 -19.09
CA ALA A 379 12.88 -14.87 -17.70
C ALA A 379 11.73 -14.74 -16.69
N VAL A 380 10.66 -14.00 -17.02
CA VAL A 380 9.48 -13.87 -16.13
C VAL A 380 8.82 -15.21 -15.82
N LEU A 381 9.03 -16.25 -16.63
CA LEU A 381 8.54 -17.60 -16.37
C LEU A 381 9.08 -18.19 -15.06
N ILE A 382 10.21 -17.70 -14.54
CA ILE A 382 10.72 -18.05 -13.21
C ILE A 382 9.72 -17.67 -12.10
N THR A 383 8.82 -16.73 -12.36
CA THR A 383 7.80 -16.28 -11.40
C THR A 383 6.51 -17.13 -11.41
N VAL A 384 6.38 -18.12 -12.31
CA VAL A 384 5.23 -19.05 -12.38
C VAL A 384 4.88 -19.72 -11.04
N PRO A 385 5.84 -20.15 -10.19
CA PRO A 385 5.52 -20.71 -8.87
C PRO A 385 4.70 -19.76 -7.98
N PHE A 386 4.86 -18.43 -8.12
CA PHE A 386 4.05 -17.47 -7.40
C PHE A 386 2.60 -17.45 -7.93
N ALA A 387 2.40 -17.50 -9.25
CA ALA A 387 1.07 -17.60 -9.85
C ALA A 387 0.35 -18.88 -9.41
N LEU A 388 1.04 -20.03 -9.39
CA LEU A 388 0.49 -21.29 -8.87
C LEU A 388 0.05 -21.17 -7.40
N LYS A 389 0.88 -20.51 -6.57
CA LYS A 389 0.56 -20.27 -5.16
C LYS A 389 -0.67 -19.38 -5.00
N LEU A 390 -0.77 -18.31 -5.80
CA LEU A 390 -1.93 -17.41 -5.80
C LEU A 390 -3.20 -18.16 -6.25
N SER A 391 -3.12 -18.99 -7.29
CA SER A 391 -4.25 -19.81 -7.75
C SER A 391 -4.78 -20.73 -6.66
N LYS A 392 -3.87 -21.39 -5.92
CA LYS A 392 -4.21 -22.26 -4.77
C LYS A 392 -4.90 -21.49 -3.64
N ILE A 393 -4.40 -20.30 -3.30
CA ILE A 393 -5.01 -19.43 -2.28
C ILE A 393 -6.41 -18.99 -2.73
N ALA A 394 -6.55 -18.52 -3.97
CA ALA A 394 -7.81 -18.05 -4.53
C ALA A 394 -8.89 -19.16 -4.58
N SER A 395 -8.52 -20.40 -4.91
CA SER A 395 -9.45 -21.55 -4.90
C SER A 395 -9.89 -21.96 -3.49
N ASN A 396 -9.06 -21.72 -2.48
CA ASN A 396 -9.32 -22.20 -1.13
C ASN A 396 -10.16 -21.19 -0.33
N LYS A 397 -11.47 -21.40 -0.29
CA LYS A 397 -12.43 -20.55 0.45
C LYS A 397 -12.12 -20.44 1.96
N ARG A 398 -11.44 -21.44 2.56
CA ARG A 398 -11.09 -21.46 4.00
C ARG A 398 -9.70 -20.87 4.29
N SER A 399 -8.98 -20.40 3.27
CA SER A 399 -7.65 -19.85 3.47
C SER A 399 -7.71 -18.53 4.23
N ILE A 400 -7.04 -18.46 5.38
CA ILE A 400 -6.84 -17.23 6.16
C ILE A 400 -6.11 -16.15 5.33
N LYS A 401 -5.41 -16.56 4.26
CA LYS A 401 -4.68 -15.66 3.35
C LYS A 401 -5.53 -15.10 2.23
N LYS A 402 -6.75 -15.61 1.99
CA LYS A 402 -7.62 -15.14 0.90
C LYS A 402 -8.00 -13.64 1.05
N PRO A 403 -8.29 -13.11 2.25
CA PRO A 403 -8.48 -11.67 2.44
C PRO A 403 -7.25 -10.79 2.13
N LEU A 404 -6.06 -11.40 1.97
CA LEU A 404 -4.81 -10.71 1.64
C LEU A 404 -4.40 -10.94 0.18
N LEU A 405 -5.30 -11.46 -0.66
CA LEU A 405 -4.98 -11.88 -2.03
C LEU A 405 -4.45 -10.72 -2.86
N ASP A 406 -5.04 -9.53 -2.77
CA ASP A 406 -4.58 -8.29 -3.41
C ASP A 406 -3.12 -7.96 -3.04
N MET A 407 -2.78 -7.98 -1.75
CA MET A 407 -1.42 -7.71 -1.27
C MET A 407 -0.40 -8.77 -1.74
N LEU A 408 -0.79 -10.04 -1.69
CA LEU A 408 0.05 -11.14 -2.18
C LEU A 408 0.24 -11.08 -3.69
N THR A 409 -0.79 -10.66 -4.42
CA THR A 409 -0.75 -10.43 -5.86
C THR A 409 0.21 -9.28 -6.17
N ALA A 410 0.08 -8.14 -5.49
CA ALA A 410 0.97 -6.99 -5.68
C ALA A 410 2.45 -7.33 -5.48
N ARG A 411 2.76 -8.23 -4.54
CA ARG A 411 4.12 -8.75 -4.35
C ARG A 411 4.58 -9.64 -5.51
N ALA A 412 3.70 -10.52 -6.00
CA ALA A 412 4.03 -11.37 -7.15
C ALA A 412 4.22 -10.55 -8.44
N THR A 413 3.40 -9.51 -8.67
CA THR A 413 3.56 -8.61 -9.81
C THR A 413 4.84 -7.78 -9.70
N LEU A 414 5.25 -7.38 -8.49
CA LEU A 414 6.57 -6.78 -8.26
C LEU A 414 7.70 -7.72 -8.67
N TYR A 415 7.64 -9.00 -8.25
CA TYR A 415 8.65 -9.98 -8.66
C TYR A 415 8.69 -10.20 -10.17
N PHE A 416 7.52 -10.30 -10.81
CA PHE A 416 7.41 -10.34 -12.26
C PHE A 416 8.10 -9.14 -12.90
N GLY A 417 7.81 -7.93 -12.42
CA GLY A 417 8.38 -6.69 -12.93
C GLY A 417 9.88 -6.58 -12.75
N VAL A 418 10.40 -6.94 -11.56
CA VAL A 418 11.84 -6.93 -11.27
C VAL A 418 12.59 -7.93 -12.15
N VAL A 419 12.05 -9.14 -12.34
CA VAL A 419 12.64 -10.15 -13.22
C VAL A 419 12.64 -9.69 -14.67
N ALA A 420 11.51 -9.12 -15.15
CA ALA A 420 11.41 -8.58 -16.50
C ALA A 420 12.44 -7.47 -16.74
N LEU A 421 12.48 -6.47 -15.86
CA LEU A 421 13.40 -5.34 -15.95
C LEU A 421 14.86 -5.78 -15.86
N GLY A 422 15.19 -6.64 -14.90
CA GLY A 422 16.53 -7.19 -14.74
C GLY A 422 17.01 -7.95 -15.97
N ALA A 423 16.13 -8.76 -16.58
CA ALA A 423 16.46 -9.48 -17.80
C ALA A 423 16.67 -8.55 -19.01
N ILE A 424 15.85 -7.50 -19.15
CA ILE A 424 16.04 -6.48 -20.20
C ILE A 424 17.41 -5.80 -20.03
N ILE A 425 17.74 -5.33 -18.83
CA ILE A 425 18.99 -4.62 -18.56
C ILE A 425 20.20 -5.52 -18.82
N VAL A 426 20.17 -6.77 -18.35
CA VAL A 426 21.24 -7.74 -18.58
C VAL A 426 21.43 -8.01 -20.08
N ALA A 427 20.33 -8.18 -20.82
CA ALA A 427 20.40 -8.41 -22.26
C ALA A 427 20.98 -7.22 -23.01
N GLN A 428 20.54 -5.99 -22.69
CA GLN A 428 21.08 -4.77 -23.31
C GLN A 428 22.58 -4.59 -23.03
N TYR A 429 23.02 -4.91 -21.81
CA TYR A 429 24.43 -4.88 -21.45
C TYR A 429 25.24 -5.92 -22.24
N ALA A 430 24.72 -7.14 -22.34
CA ALA A 430 25.37 -8.22 -23.09
C ALA A 430 25.47 -7.96 -24.60
N THR A 431 24.48 -7.28 -25.19
CA THR A 431 24.47 -6.94 -26.63
C THR A 431 25.17 -5.62 -26.96
N GLY A 432 25.77 -4.93 -25.97
CA GLY A 432 26.43 -3.63 -26.16
C GLY A 432 25.48 -2.52 -26.61
N SER A 433 24.16 -2.72 -26.47
CA SER A 433 23.13 -1.79 -26.95
C SER A 433 22.84 -0.67 -25.94
N ILE A 434 23.50 -0.69 -24.78
CA ILE A 434 23.51 0.43 -23.84
C ILE A 434 24.49 1.49 -24.35
N HIS A 435 24.05 2.30 -25.32
CA HIS A 435 24.72 3.57 -25.58
C HIS A 435 24.37 4.54 -24.45
N PHE A 436 25.12 4.46 -23.34
CA PHE A 436 25.35 5.61 -22.48
C PHE A 436 26.16 6.62 -23.32
N LEU A 437 25.48 7.62 -23.88
CA LEU A 437 26.14 8.83 -24.36
C LEU A 437 25.95 9.88 -23.25
N LEU A 438 27.03 10.11 -22.50
CA LEU A 438 27.33 11.40 -21.89
C LEU A 438 27.77 12.37 -22.99
#